data_AF-A0A7C4PHA7-F1
#
_entry.id   AF-A0A7C4PHA7-F1
#
_cell.length_a   1.000
_cell.length_b   1.000
_cell.length_c   1.000
_cell.angle_alpha   90.00
_cell.angle_beta   90.00
_cell.angle_gamma   90.00
#
_symmetry.space_group_name_H-M   'P 1'
#
loop_
_entity.id
_entity.type
_entity.pdbx_description
1 polymer ?
#
loop_
_entity_poly.entity_id
_entity_poly.type
_entity_poly.pdbx_seq_one_letter_code
_entity_poly.pdbx_strand_id
1 'polypeptide(L)'
;MHAYRIDPGQRVNLDDFDPADTRYAKDGKEKAEQGLLQLNRQLEALQESLYAEHRHRVLVVLQGMDTSGKDGVIRRVFEGVNPQGVRV
;
A
#
# COMPACT_ATOMS: atom_id res chain seq x y z
N MET A 1 -12.65 3.83 2.27
CA MET A 1 -12.25 2.58 2.93
C MET A 1 -11.70 2.94 4.30
N HIS A 2 -12.31 2.47 5.40
CA HIS A 2 -11.85 2.79 6.77
C HIS A 2 -11.71 1.56 7.67
N ALA A 3 -12.03 0.36 7.18
CA ALA A 3 -12.07 -0.84 8.01
C ALA A 3 -10.72 -1.26 8.59
N TYR A 4 -9.60 -0.80 8.02
CA TYR A 4 -8.24 -1.14 8.47
C TYR A 4 -7.53 0.00 9.21
N ARG A 5 -8.17 1.17 9.39
CA ARG A 5 -7.56 2.28 10.12
C ARG A 5 -7.74 2.05 11.61
N ILE A 6 -6.66 2.09 12.37
CA ILE A 6 -6.68 2.16 13.83
C ILE A 6 -6.66 3.63 14.23
N ASP A 7 -7.66 4.08 14.99
CA ASP A 7 -7.73 5.46 15.46
C ASP A 7 -6.80 5.69 16.67
N PRO A 8 -6.27 6.92 16.87
CA PRO A 8 -5.44 7.23 18.02
C PRO A 8 -6.13 6.89 19.35
N GLY A 9 -5.46 6.08 20.19
CA GLY A 9 -5.99 5.65 21.48
C GLY A 9 -6.96 4.45 21.42
N GLN A 10 -7.28 3.94 20.23
CA GLN A 10 -8.07 2.71 20.09
C GLN A 10 -7.31 1.52 20.67
N ARG A 11 -7.97 0.75 21.55
CA ARG A 11 -7.45 -0.57 21.95
C ARG A 11 -7.63 -1.55 20.80
N VAL A 12 -6.57 -2.27 20.48
CA VAL A 12 -6.52 -3.22 19.37
C VAL A 12 -6.33 -4.62 19.92
N ASN A 13 -7.19 -5.55 19.51
CA ASN A 13 -6.93 -6.98 19.60
C ASN A 13 -6.65 -7.49 18.19
N LEU A 14 -5.52 -8.17 17.98
CA LEU A 14 -5.15 -8.67 16.66
C LEU A 14 -6.07 -9.81 16.20
N ASP A 15 -6.69 -10.54 17.13
CA ASP A 15 -7.63 -11.62 16.82
C ASP A 15 -8.92 -11.12 16.12
N ASP A 16 -9.21 -9.82 16.21
CA ASP A 16 -10.35 -9.20 15.53
C ASP A 16 -10.09 -9.00 14.02
N PHE A 17 -8.85 -9.26 13.55
CA PHE A 17 -8.43 -9.06 12.16
C PHE A 17 -8.11 -10.42 11.52
N ASP A 18 -9.05 -10.92 10.72
CA ASP A 18 -8.85 -12.14 9.93
C ASP A 18 -7.77 -11.94 8.83
N PRO A 19 -6.65 -12.68 8.86
CA PRO A 19 -5.62 -12.59 7.82
C PRO A 19 -6.10 -12.99 6.41
N ALA A 20 -7.21 -13.72 6.30
CA ALA A 20 -7.81 -14.14 5.04
C ALA A 20 -8.85 -13.14 4.50
N ASP A 21 -9.05 -12.00 5.17
CA ASP A 21 -10.03 -10.99 4.77
C ASP A 21 -9.71 -10.39 3.38
N THR A 22 -10.68 -10.54 2.48
CA THR A 22 -10.63 -10.04 1.10
C THR A 22 -11.77 -9.08 0.78
N ARG A 23 -12.36 -8.40 1.77
CA ARG A 23 -13.57 -7.58 1.60
C ARG A 23 -13.48 -6.48 0.54
N TYR A 24 -12.28 -6.04 0.18
CA TYR A 24 -12.02 -5.03 -0.85
C TYR A 24 -11.54 -5.61 -2.19
N ALA A 25 -11.46 -6.94 -2.29
CA ALA A 25 -11.09 -7.70 -3.48
C ALA A 25 -12.12 -8.80 -3.78
N LYS A 26 -13.40 -8.57 -3.46
CA LYS A 26 -14.50 -9.56 -3.57
C LYS A 26 -14.74 -10.05 -5.00
N ASP A 27 -14.39 -9.24 -5.98
CA ASP A 27 -14.52 -9.57 -7.40
C ASP A 27 -13.50 -10.58 -7.92
N GLY A 28 -12.65 -11.11 -7.03
CA GLY A 28 -11.65 -12.11 -7.35
C GLY A 28 -10.30 -11.51 -7.77
N LYS A 29 -9.32 -12.40 -7.90
CA LYS A 29 -7.92 -12.05 -8.10
C LYS A 29 -7.68 -11.24 -9.37
N GLU A 30 -8.28 -11.62 -10.49
CA GLU A 30 -8.08 -10.95 -11.78
C GLU A 30 -8.52 -9.48 -11.75
N LYS A 31 -9.71 -9.19 -11.19
CA LYS A 31 -10.17 -7.80 -11.06
C LYS A 31 -9.32 -7.01 -10.07
N ALA A 32 -8.86 -7.64 -8.99
CA ALA A 32 -7.95 -7.00 -8.04
C ALA A 32 -6.60 -6.65 -8.68
N GLU A 33 -6.04 -7.52 -9.51
CA GLU A 33 -4.80 -7.27 -10.26
C GLU A 33 -4.98 -6.13 -11.28
N GLN A 34 -6.11 -6.08 -11.98
CA GLN A 34 -6.43 -4.95 -12.87
C GLN A 34 -6.58 -3.63 -12.10
N GLY A 35 -7.23 -3.66 -10.93
CA GLY A 35 -7.35 -2.49 -10.05
C GLY A 35 -5.98 -2.02 -9.54
N LEU A 36 -5.10 -2.96 -9.18
CA LEU A 36 -3.73 -2.65 -8.77
C LEU A 36 -2.95 -1.93 -9.88
N LEU A 37 -3.06 -2.39 -11.12
CA LEU A 37 -2.41 -1.73 -12.27
C LEU A 37 -2.93 -0.30 -12.50
N GLN A 38 -4.23 -0.07 -12.28
CA GLN A 38 -4.79 1.28 -12.36
C GLN A 38 -4.26 2.18 -11.24
N LEU A 39 -4.19 1.67 -10.01
CA LEU A 39 -3.65 2.41 -8.87
C LEU A 39 -2.14 2.68 -9.01
N ASN A 40 -1.36 1.75 -9.56
CA ASN A 40 0.06 1.95 -9.82
C ASN A 40 0.32 3.13 -10.77
N ARG A 41 -0.45 3.23 -11.87
CA ARG A 41 -0.35 4.37 -12.79
C ARG A 41 -0.70 5.70 -12.12
N GLN A 42 -1.66 5.70 -11.19
CA GLN A 42 -1.98 6.89 -10.41
C GLN A 42 -0.87 7.24 -9.43
N LEU A 43 -0.28 6.24 -8.77
CA LEU A 43 0.83 6.41 -7.84
C LEU A 43 2.06 7.00 -8.55
N GLU A 44 2.37 6.52 -9.75
CA GLU A 44 3.46 7.05 -10.59
C GLU A 44 3.27 8.55 -10.85
N ALA A 45 2.12 8.97 -11.38
CA ALA A 45 1.82 10.37 -11.65
C ALA A 45 1.82 11.25 -10.38
N LEU A 46 1.34 10.71 -9.26
CA LEU A 46 1.37 11.40 -7.97
C LEU A 46 2.79 11.55 -7.44
N GLN A 47 3.65 10.53 -7.62
CA GLN A 47 5.03 10.58 -7.19
C GLN A 47 5.83 11.60 -8.00
N GLU A 48 5.63 11.67 -9.32
CA GLU A 48 6.23 12.71 -10.17
C GLU A 48 5.83 14.11 -9.71
N SER A 49 4.54 14.31 -9.42
CA SER A 49 4.02 15.58 -8.90
C SER A 49 4.63 15.94 -7.54
N LEU A 50 4.68 14.97 -6.61
CA LEU A 50 5.28 15.14 -5.28
C LEU A 50 6.76 15.52 -5.38
N TYR A 51 7.49 14.86 -6.28
CA TYR A 51 8.91 15.13 -6.51
C TYR A 51 9.11 16.52 -7.09
N ALA A 52 8.35 16.90 -8.12
CA ALA A 52 8.44 18.22 -8.75
C ALA A 52 8.06 19.38 -7.80
N GLU A 53 7.09 19.16 -6.89
CA GLU A 53 6.66 20.18 -5.94
C GLU A 53 7.73 20.48 -4.87
N HIS A 54 8.57 19.50 -4.51
CA HIS A 54 9.64 19.61 -3.50
C HIS A 54 9.20 20.16 -2.12
N ARG A 55 7.91 20.06 -1.79
CA ARG A 55 7.33 20.63 -0.57
C ARG A 55 6.97 19.60 0.48
N HIS A 56 6.41 18.47 0.04
CA HIS A 56 5.89 17.43 0.92
C HIS A 56 6.84 16.23 0.97
N ARG A 57 6.77 15.47 2.07
CA ARG A 57 7.50 14.21 2.26
C ARG A 57 6.53 13.14 2.70
N VAL A 58 6.72 11.92 2.22
CA VAL A 58 5.90 10.76 2.55
C VAL A 58 6.80 9.67 3.14
N LEU A 59 6.36 9.08 4.25
CA LEU A 59 7.00 7.92 4.87
C LEU A 59 5.99 6.77 4.89
N VAL A 60 6.39 5.64 4.33
CA VAL A 60 5.63 4.39 4.38
C VAL A 60 6.39 3.42 5.27
N VAL A 61 5.74 2.92 6.32
CA VAL A 61 6.32 1.93 7.23
C VAL A 61 5.67 0.58 6.97
N LEU A 62 6.49 -0.43 6.65
CA LEU A 62 6.05 -1.81 6.47
C LEU A 62 6.55 -2.65 7.64
N GLN A 63 5.63 -3.18 8.45
CA GLN A 63 5.92 -4.08 9.56
C GLN A 63 5.10 -5.36 9.38
N GLY A 64 5.72 -6.49 9.71
CA GLY A 64 5.07 -7.78 9.81
C GLY A 64 6.07 -8.83 10.29
N MET A 65 5.59 -10.04 10.55
CA MET A 65 6.44 -11.18 10.90
C MET A 65 7.41 -11.54 9.75
N ASP A 66 8.33 -12.46 10.02
CA ASP A 66 9.11 -13.08 8.95
C ASP A 66 8.18 -13.71 7.93
N THR A 67 8.59 -13.67 6.65
CA THR A 67 7.81 -14.15 5.49
C THR A 67 6.42 -13.54 5.32
N SER A 68 6.08 -12.45 6.04
CA SER A 68 4.79 -11.76 5.93
C SER A 68 4.55 -11.02 4.60
N GLY A 69 5.48 -11.12 3.65
CA GLY A 69 5.33 -10.53 2.30
C GLY A 69 5.76 -9.08 2.15
N LYS A 70 6.43 -8.45 3.13
CA LYS A 70 6.90 -7.04 3.08
C LYS A 70 7.67 -6.73 1.78
N ASP A 71 8.63 -7.56 1.42
CA ASP A 71 9.45 -7.37 0.22
C ASP A 71 8.61 -7.50 -1.07
N GLY A 72 7.61 -8.39 -1.06
CA GLY A 72 6.67 -8.56 -2.16
C GLY A 72 5.79 -7.32 -2.37
N VAL A 73 5.33 -6.70 -1.27
CA VAL A 73 4.58 -5.44 -1.30
C VAL A 73 5.43 -4.34 -1.93
N ILE A 74 6.68 -4.18 -1.49
CA ILE A 74 7.58 -3.16 -2.06
C ILE A 74 7.72 -3.36 -3.58
N ARG A 75 8.02 -4.59 -4.00
CA ARG A 75 8.23 -4.90 -5.42
C ARG A 75 7.00 -4.69 -6.29
N ARG A 76 5.79 -5.02 -5.80
CA ARG A 76 4.55 -4.97 -6.59
C ARG A 76 3.87 -3.61 -6.57
N VAL A 77 3.90 -2.91 -5.44
CA VAL A 77 3.21 -1.63 -5.24
C VAL A 77 4.05 -0.46 -5.73
N PHE A 78 5.38 -0.57 -5.71
CA PHE A 78 6.26 0.49 -6.22
C PHE A 78 6.88 0.12 -7.57
N GLU A 79 6.32 -0.88 -8.24
CA GLU A 79 6.72 -1.24 -9.60
C GLU A 79 6.44 -0.08 -10.56
N GLY A 80 7.46 0.35 -11.31
CA GLY A 80 7.34 1.46 -12.27
C GLY A 80 7.49 2.87 -11.68
N VAL A 81 7.50 3.02 -10.36
CA VAL A 81 7.73 4.33 -9.73
C VAL A 81 9.19 4.75 -9.92
N ASN A 82 9.45 6.03 -10.24
CA ASN A 82 10.79 6.52 -10.52
C ASN A 82 11.69 6.36 -9.27
N PRO A 83 12.77 5.56 -9.34
CA PRO A 83 13.62 5.28 -8.19
C PRO A 83 14.38 6.52 -7.68
N GLN A 84 14.48 7.59 -8.47
CA GLN A 84 15.06 8.85 -8.00
C GLN A 84 14.21 9.53 -6.92
N GLY A 85 12.90 9.27 -6.91
CA GLY A 85 11.96 9.86 -5.95
C GLY A 85 11.59 8.95 -4.79
N VAL A 86 12.06 7.69 -4.77
CA VAL A 86 11.72 6.69 -3.74
C VAL A 86 13.00 6.11 -3.15
N ARG A 87 13.07 6.08 -1.82
CA ARG A 87 14.15 5.44 -1.07
C ARG A 87 13.57 4.36 -0.18
N VAL A 88 14.09 3.15 -0.32
CA VAL A 88 13.83 2.00 0.56
C VAL A 88 14.88 1.96 1.66
#